data_AF-A0A944GM83-F1
#
_entry.id   AF-A0A944GM83-F1
#
_cell.length_a   1.000
_cell.length_b   1.000
_cell.length_c   1.000
_cell.angle_alpha   90.00
_cell.angle_beta   90.00
_cell.angle_gamma   90.00
#
_symmetry.space_group_name_H-M   'P 1'
#
loop_
_entity.id
_entity.type
_entity.pdbx_description
1 polymer ?
#
loop_
_entity_poly.entity_id
_entity_poly.type
_entity_poly.pdbx_seq_one_letter_code
_entity_poly.pdbx_strand_id
1 'polypeptide(L)'
;MAEQKRIQRALVSVFHKDGLEALLKKLHEEGVSLISTGGTHKFIESIGLPCERVEDLTSYPSILGGRVKTLHPKVSGGILARRENAEDREEMKRYDIPEIDLVIVDLYPFTQTVKEGAGEADIIEKIDIGGITLIRAAAKNFKDVVIVPSKAEYATLMDILARRGAVTELSERKQFAERAFAVSSAYDTAIHEWFAEQTKA
;
A
#
# COMPACT_ATOMS: atom_id res chain seq x y z
N MET A 1 -15.33 -15.64 -9.35
CA MET A 1 -13.91 -15.41 -8.99
C MET A 1 -13.05 -15.64 -10.22
N ALA A 2 -12.55 -14.57 -10.82
CA ALA A 2 -11.58 -14.70 -11.91
C ALA A 2 -10.25 -15.25 -11.36
N GLU A 3 -9.77 -16.33 -11.99
CA GLU A 3 -8.52 -16.99 -11.63
C GLU A 3 -7.31 -16.07 -11.87
N GLN A 4 -7.39 -15.23 -12.90
CA GLN A 4 -6.37 -14.25 -13.28
C GLN A 4 -6.92 -12.83 -13.23
N LYS A 5 -6.07 -11.87 -12.83
CA LYS A 5 -6.38 -10.43 -12.82
C LYS A 5 -5.20 -9.64 -13.35
N ARG A 6 -5.48 -8.69 -14.24
CA ARG A 6 -4.49 -7.72 -14.74
C ARG A 6 -4.42 -6.53 -13.78
N ILE A 7 -3.21 -6.14 -13.41
CA ILE A 7 -2.94 -4.91 -12.67
C ILE A 7 -3.03 -3.75 -13.68
N GLN A 8 -3.93 -2.80 -13.46
CA GLN A 8 -4.05 -1.61 -14.30
C GLN A 8 -3.58 -0.36 -13.54
N ARG A 9 -3.82 -0.32 -12.22
CA ARG A 9 -3.45 0.82 -11.38
C ARG A 9 -2.79 0.37 -10.08
N ALA A 10 -1.65 0.99 -9.76
CA ALA A 10 -0.88 0.73 -8.55
C ALA A 10 -0.82 1.97 -7.65
N LEU A 11 -1.23 1.82 -6.39
CA LEU A 11 -1.00 2.80 -5.34
C LEU A 11 0.33 2.49 -4.64
N VAL A 12 1.26 3.45 -4.65
CA VAL A 12 2.61 3.30 -4.09
C VAL A 12 2.81 4.30 -2.96
N SER A 13 2.99 3.82 -1.73
CA SER A 13 3.22 4.66 -0.54
C SER A 13 4.27 4.03 0.34
N VAL A 14 5.55 4.26 0.03
CA VAL A 14 6.67 3.71 0.80
C VAL A 14 7.56 4.78 1.47
N PHE A 15 8.06 4.47 2.64
CA PHE A 15 9.11 5.17 3.35
C PHE A 15 10.48 4.88 2.71
N HIS A 16 10.88 3.61 2.57
CA HIS A 16 12.13 3.22 1.94
C HIS A 16 11.97 3.00 0.43
N LYS A 17 12.92 3.49 -0.37
CA LYS A 17 12.85 3.46 -1.85
C LYS A 17 13.86 2.48 -2.47
N ASP A 18 14.62 1.77 -1.65
CA ASP A 18 15.63 0.81 -2.10
C ASP A 18 14.98 -0.31 -2.91
N GLY A 19 15.47 -0.53 -4.14
CA GLY A 19 14.97 -1.57 -5.04
C GLY A 19 13.60 -1.26 -5.68
N LEU A 20 12.96 -0.15 -5.34
CA LEU A 20 11.64 0.21 -5.88
C LEU A 20 11.68 0.59 -7.36
N GLU A 21 12.74 1.29 -7.80
CA GLU A 21 12.85 1.83 -9.16
C GLU A 21 12.65 0.76 -10.24
N ALA A 22 13.36 -0.37 -10.14
CA ALA A 22 13.27 -1.45 -11.12
C ALA A 22 11.84 -1.99 -11.23
N LEU A 23 11.17 -2.16 -10.08
CA LEU A 23 9.79 -2.64 -10.02
C LEU A 23 8.82 -1.65 -10.66
N LEU A 24 8.97 -0.35 -10.39
CA LEU A 24 8.11 0.69 -10.98
C LEU A 24 8.31 0.80 -12.49
N LYS A 25 9.55 0.74 -12.97
CA LYS A 25 9.84 0.74 -14.41
C LYS A 25 9.17 -0.44 -15.11
N LYS A 26 9.30 -1.64 -14.54
CA LYS A 26 8.64 -2.83 -15.08
C LYS A 26 7.11 -2.71 -15.08
N LEU A 27 6.51 -2.20 -13.99
CA LEU A 27 5.06 -1.95 -13.94
C LEU A 27 4.63 -0.94 -15.03
N HIS A 28 5.40 0.14 -15.21
CA HIS A 28 5.11 1.14 -16.23
C HIS A 28 5.22 0.57 -17.65
N GLU A 29 6.25 -0.23 -17.94
CA GLU A 29 6.42 -0.95 -19.22
C GLU A 29 5.22 -1.85 -19.54
N GLU A 30 4.59 -2.43 -18.52
CA GLU A 30 3.38 -3.26 -18.66
C GLU A 30 2.08 -2.44 -18.79
N GLY A 31 2.18 -1.11 -18.78
CA GLY A 31 1.06 -0.17 -18.91
C GLY A 31 0.33 0.13 -17.60
N VAL A 32 0.94 -0.15 -16.44
CA VAL A 32 0.33 0.13 -15.14
C VAL A 32 0.43 1.63 -14.82
N SER A 33 -0.70 2.23 -14.47
CA SER A 33 -0.78 3.62 -13.99
C SER A 33 -0.35 3.70 -12.53
N LEU A 34 0.50 4.67 -12.19
CA LEU A 34 1.03 4.84 -10.84
C LEU A 34 0.31 5.99 -10.12
N ILE A 35 -0.17 5.72 -8.90
CA ILE A 35 -0.68 6.73 -7.97
C ILE A 35 0.19 6.76 -6.73
N SER A 36 0.57 7.94 -6.25
CA SER A 36 1.40 8.08 -5.06
C SER A 36 1.16 9.39 -4.30
N THR A 37 1.84 9.58 -3.18
CA THR A 37 1.76 10.78 -2.33
C THR A 37 3.13 11.14 -1.76
N GLY A 38 3.31 12.42 -1.42
CA GLY A 38 4.46 12.91 -0.68
C GLY A 38 5.82 12.60 -1.33
N GLY A 39 6.76 12.10 -0.53
CA GLY A 39 8.12 11.81 -0.99
C GLY A 39 8.21 10.65 -1.99
N THR A 40 7.20 9.78 -2.05
CA THR A 40 7.17 8.64 -2.98
C THR A 40 6.77 9.10 -4.37
N HIS A 41 5.78 9.99 -4.47
CA HIS A 41 5.41 10.65 -5.73
C HIS A 41 6.61 11.39 -6.35
N LYS A 42 7.30 12.22 -5.56
CA LYS A 42 8.51 12.93 -6.01
C LYS A 42 9.61 11.98 -6.50
N PHE A 43 9.79 10.84 -5.84
CA PHE A 43 10.76 9.84 -6.26
C PHE A 43 10.38 9.24 -7.63
N ILE A 44 9.11 8.86 -7.82
CA ILE A 44 8.62 8.30 -9.08
C ILE A 44 8.82 9.29 -10.24
N GLU A 45 8.52 10.58 -10.03
CA GLU A 45 8.77 11.62 -11.04
C GLU A 45 10.28 11.80 -11.32
N SER A 46 11.12 11.73 -10.29
CA SER A 46 12.57 11.90 -10.44
C SER A 46 13.24 10.82 -11.30
N ILE A 47 12.65 9.62 -11.37
CA ILE A 47 13.10 8.53 -12.26
C ILE A 47 12.41 8.57 -13.65
N GLY A 48 11.67 9.64 -13.94
CA GLY A 48 11.07 9.91 -15.25
C GLY A 48 9.75 9.20 -15.52
N LEU A 49 9.07 8.67 -14.50
CA LEU A 49 7.79 7.97 -14.66
C LEU A 49 6.60 8.89 -14.36
N PRO A 50 5.51 8.81 -15.15
CA PRO A 50 4.29 9.54 -14.83
C PRO A 50 3.64 8.98 -13.56
N CYS A 51 3.21 9.86 -12.67
CA CYS A 51 2.55 9.47 -11.43
C CYS A 51 1.45 10.47 -11.06
N GLU A 52 0.23 9.96 -10.91
CA GLU A 52 -0.90 10.72 -10.38
C GLU A 52 -0.76 10.89 -8.86
N ARG A 53 -1.18 12.04 -8.35
CA ARG A 53 -1.14 12.30 -6.91
C ARG A 53 -2.42 11.82 -6.24
N VAL A 54 -2.28 11.20 -5.07
CA VAL A 54 -3.44 10.85 -4.23
C VAL A 54 -4.26 12.09 -3.88
N GLU A 55 -3.63 13.25 -3.68
CA GLU A 55 -4.34 14.49 -3.35
C GLU A 55 -5.27 14.95 -4.48
N ASP A 56 -4.90 14.71 -5.75
CA ASP A 56 -5.72 15.05 -6.91
C ASP A 56 -6.94 14.12 -6.98
N LEU A 57 -6.76 12.85 -6.62
CA LEU A 57 -7.84 11.88 -6.53
C LEU A 57 -8.84 12.22 -5.41
N THR A 58 -8.34 12.52 -4.22
CA THR A 58 -9.18 12.76 -3.04
C THR A 58 -9.78 14.15 -3.00
N SER A 59 -9.22 15.10 -3.75
CA SER A 59 -9.55 16.54 -3.67
C SER A 59 -9.30 17.13 -2.27
N TYR A 60 -8.52 16.44 -1.43
CA TYR A 60 -8.11 16.88 -0.10
C TYR A 60 -6.59 17.05 -0.04
N PRO A 61 -6.09 18.19 0.47
CA PRO A 61 -4.66 18.35 0.67
C PRO A 61 -4.16 17.46 1.80
N SER A 62 -2.84 17.26 1.85
CA SER A 62 -2.19 16.63 3.00
C SER A 62 -2.33 17.55 4.23
N ILE A 63 -3.08 17.11 5.24
CA ILE A 63 -3.33 17.86 6.49
C ILE A 63 -2.74 17.12 7.70
N LEU A 64 -2.67 17.80 8.85
CA LEU A 64 -2.22 17.25 10.14
C LEU A 64 -0.82 16.61 10.05
N GLY A 65 0.13 17.27 9.38
CA GLY A 65 1.49 16.75 9.20
C GLY A 65 1.57 15.48 8.35
N GLY A 66 0.54 15.17 7.56
CA GLY A 66 0.50 13.98 6.70
C GLY A 66 -0.13 12.74 7.36
N ARG A 67 -0.67 12.87 8.59
CA ARG A 67 -1.29 11.76 9.34
C ARG A 67 -2.51 11.14 8.65
N VAL A 68 -3.20 11.89 7.79
CA VAL A 68 -4.47 11.45 7.15
C VAL A 68 -4.43 11.48 5.63
N LYS A 69 -3.23 11.37 5.02
CA LYS A 69 -3.03 11.49 3.56
C LYS A 69 -3.79 10.45 2.70
N THR A 70 -3.97 9.23 3.20
CA THR A 70 -4.60 8.12 2.46
C THR A 70 -5.91 7.63 3.08
N LEU A 71 -6.34 8.23 4.20
CA LEU A 71 -7.57 7.84 4.90
C LEU A 71 -8.79 8.50 4.26
N HIS A 72 -9.09 8.09 3.03
CA HIS A 72 -10.17 8.67 2.22
C HIS A 72 -11.01 7.59 1.52
N PRO A 73 -12.35 7.75 1.41
CA PRO A 73 -13.21 6.76 0.75
C PRO A 73 -12.82 6.47 -0.71
N LYS A 74 -12.31 7.44 -1.46
CA LYS A 74 -11.82 7.20 -2.83
C LYS A 74 -10.61 6.25 -2.89
N VAL A 75 -9.77 6.25 -1.85
CA VAL A 75 -8.62 5.33 -1.77
C VAL A 75 -9.08 3.96 -1.26
N SER A 76 -9.70 3.93 -0.08
CA SER A 76 -10.13 2.67 0.54
C SER A 76 -11.23 1.97 -0.27
N GLY A 77 -12.17 2.71 -0.86
CA GLY A 77 -13.19 2.18 -1.76
C GLY A 77 -12.61 1.65 -3.05
N GLY A 78 -11.60 2.33 -3.61
CA GLY A 78 -10.87 1.84 -4.78
C GLY A 78 -10.19 0.50 -4.55
N ILE A 79 -9.73 0.25 -3.31
CA ILE A 79 -9.12 -1.01 -2.88
C ILE A 79 -10.17 -2.05 -2.49
N LEU A 80 -11.21 -1.69 -1.74
CA LEU A 80 -12.12 -2.64 -1.06
C LEU A 80 -13.35 -3.05 -1.86
N ALA A 81 -13.72 -2.29 -2.90
CA ALA A 81 -14.90 -2.60 -3.67
C ALA A 81 -14.78 -3.99 -4.33
N ARG A 82 -15.87 -4.76 -4.24
CA ARG A 82 -15.95 -6.10 -4.82
C ARG A 82 -16.31 -5.95 -6.28
N ARG A 83 -15.37 -6.28 -7.17
CA ARG A 83 -15.53 -6.04 -8.62
C ARG A 83 -16.72 -6.79 -9.22
N GLU A 84 -17.07 -7.95 -8.66
CA GLU A 84 -18.21 -8.77 -9.10
C GLU A 84 -19.57 -8.27 -8.53
N ASN A 85 -19.58 -7.42 -7.50
CA ASN A 85 -20.82 -6.91 -6.89
C ASN A 85 -21.40 -5.71 -7.68
N ALA A 86 -22.68 -5.78 -8.05
CA ALA A 86 -23.32 -4.75 -8.86
C ALA A 86 -23.54 -3.42 -8.12
N GLU A 87 -23.88 -3.47 -6.83
CA GLU A 87 -24.09 -2.30 -5.98
C GLU A 87 -22.77 -1.54 -5.77
N ASP A 88 -21.68 -2.24 -5.42
CA ASP A 88 -20.35 -1.63 -5.28
C ASP A 88 -19.93 -0.93 -6.58
N ARG A 89 -20.17 -1.52 -7.76
CA ARG A 89 -19.85 -0.90 -9.05
C ARG A 89 -20.68 0.36 -9.34
N GLU A 90 -21.96 0.35 -9.00
CA GLU A 90 -22.86 1.51 -9.13
C GLU A 90 -22.36 2.66 -8.24
N GLU A 91 -22.03 2.36 -6.99
CA GLU A 91 -21.49 3.35 -6.04
C GLU A 91 -20.13 3.89 -6.48
N MET A 92 -19.21 3.02 -6.93
CA MET A 92 -17.92 3.44 -7.44
C MET A 92 -18.06 4.42 -8.61
N LYS A 93 -18.96 4.13 -9.54
CA LYS A 93 -19.26 5.02 -10.66
C LYS A 93 -19.89 6.33 -10.20
N ARG A 94 -20.84 6.27 -9.26
CA ARG A 94 -21.55 7.45 -8.74
C ARG A 94 -20.64 8.42 -8.00
N TYR A 95 -19.63 7.90 -7.30
CA TYR A 95 -18.74 8.70 -6.46
C TYR A 95 -17.32 8.87 -7.06
N ASP A 96 -17.15 8.55 -8.35
CA ASP A 96 -15.89 8.64 -9.09
C ASP A 96 -14.72 7.98 -8.35
N ILE A 97 -14.95 6.75 -7.88
CA ILE A 97 -13.97 5.95 -7.16
C ILE A 97 -13.24 5.06 -8.18
N PRO A 98 -11.94 5.27 -8.44
CA PRO A 98 -11.18 4.43 -9.35
C PRO A 98 -10.84 3.08 -8.70
N GLU A 99 -10.78 2.04 -9.52
CA GLU A 99 -10.24 0.74 -9.09
C GLU A 99 -8.72 0.85 -8.84
N ILE A 100 -8.25 0.24 -7.74
CA ILE A 100 -6.83 0.03 -7.44
C ILE A 100 -6.60 -1.48 -7.40
N ASP A 101 -5.62 -1.97 -8.18
CA ASP A 101 -5.35 -3.41 -8.35
C ASP A 101 -4.08 -3.85 -7.63
N LEU A 102 -3.17 -2.92 -7.37
CA LEU A 102 -1.91 -3.16 -6.68
C LEU A 102 -1.70 -2.08 -5.62
N VAL A 103 -1.35 -2.50 -4.41
CA VAL A 103 -0.91 -1.60 -3.34
C VAL A 103 0.50 -1.98 -2.94
N ILE A 104 1.46 -1.06 -3.10
CA ILE A 104 2.83 -1.19 -2.62
C ILE A 104 3.00 -0.21 -1.46
N VAL A 105 3.23 -0.74 -0.28
CA VAL A 105 3.31 0.04 0.96
C VAL A 105 4.32 -0.61 1.88
N ASP A 106 5.08 0.20 2.61
CA ASP A 106 5.82 -0.24 3.78
C ASP A 106 5.43 0.66 4.96
N LEU A 107 5.68 0.17 6.16
CA LEU A 107 5.37 0.89 7.40
C LEU A 107 6.59 1.70 7.83
N TYR A 108 6.35 2.76 8.60
CA TYR A 108 7.43 3.46 9.29
C TYR A 108 8.23 2.50 10.19
N PRO A 109 9.55 2.72 10.33
CA PRO A 109 10.44 1.78 11.00
C PRO A 109 10.34 1.87 12.53
N PHE A 110 9.15 1.62 13.10
CA PHE A 110 8.84 1.76 14.52
C PHE A 110 9.83 1.01 15.42
N THR A 111 10.05 -0.28 15.15
CA THR A 111 10.97 -1.11 15.94
C THR A 111 12.42 -0.62 15.88
N GLN A 112 12.83 -0.04 14.76
CA GLN A 112 14.16 0.55 14.63
C GLN A 112 14.28 1.84 15.44
N THR A 113 13.27 2.71 15.37
CA THR A 113 13.22 3.96 16.15
C THR A 113 13.23 3.71 17.65
N VAL A 114 12.54 2.66 18.13
CA VAL A 114 12.63 2.23 19.54
C VAL A 114 14.06 1.77 19.89
N LYS A 115 14.68 0.93 19.05
CA LYS A 115 16.06 0.43 19.26
C LYS A 115 17.11 1.53 19.27
N GLU A 116 16.90 2.59 18.50
CA GLU A 116 17.79 3.76 18.44
C GLU A 116 17.67 4.67 19.67
N GLY A 117 16.75 4.37 20.60
CA GLY A 117 16.57 5.13 21.84
C GLY A 117 15.97 6.51 21.60
N ALA A 118 15.14 6.65 20.56
CA ALA A 118 14.45 7.90 20.26
C ALA A 118 13.51 8.30 21.41
N GLY A 119 13.19 9.60 21.50
CA GLY A 119 12.25 10.10 22.49
C GLY A 119 10.84 9.55 22.28
N GLU A 120 10.04 9.51 23.35
CA GLU A 120 8.65 9.01 23.31
C GLU A 120 7.82 9.67 22.20
N ALA A 121 7.92 10.99 22.06
CA ALA A 121 7.21 11.73 21.01
C ALA A 121 7.61 11.25 19.61
N ASP A 122 8.90 11.00 19.36
CA ASP A 122 9.38 10.51 18.07
C ASP A 122 8.88 9.09 17.79
N ILE A 123 8.85 8.22 18.81
CA ILE A 123 8.32 6.86 18.70
C ILE A 123 6.82 6.90 18.37
N ILE A 124 6.04 7.75 19.04
CA ILE A 124 4.61 7.94 18.78
C ILE A 124 4.37 8.43 17.35
N GLU A 125 5.19 9.36 16.82
CA GLU A 125 5.09 9.81 15.43
C GLU A 125 5.42 8.72 14.39
N LYS A 126 6.08 7.62 14.79
CA LYS A 126 6.34 6.46 13.92
C LYS A 126 5.24 5.41 13.93
N ILE A 127 4.15 5.60 14.66
CA ILE A 127 2.96 4.75 14.59
C ILE A 127 2.17 5.11 13.32
N ASP A 128 2.20 4.23 12.33
CA ASP A 128 1.60 4.45 11.02
C ASP A 128 0.15 3.97 10.94
N ILE A 129 -0.78 4.91 10.84
CA ILE A 129 -2.22 4.63 10.68
C ILE A 129 -2.60 4.41 9.21
N GLY A 130 -1.98 5.16 8.29
CA GLY A 130 -2.31 5.10 6.88
C GLY A 130 -1.80 3.80 6.25
N GLY A 131 -0.53 3.48 6.47
CA GLY A 131 0.12 2.28 5.94
C GLY A 131 -0.58 1.00 6.40
N ILE A 132 -0.88 0.87 7.69
CA ILE A 132 -1.56 -0.32 8.23
C ILE A 132 -2.97 -0.48 7.66
N THR A 133 -3.67 0.63 7.43
CA THR A 133 -5.01 0.63 6.82
C THR A 133 -4.94 0.11 5.37
N LEU A 134 -3.96 0.59 4.59
CA LEU A 134 -3.75 0.16 3.21
C LEU A 134 -3.39 -1.34 3.11
N ILE A 135 -2.47 -1.81 3.96
CA ILE A 135 -2.07 -3.23 4.04
C ILE A 135 -3.30 -4.10 4.27
N ARG A 136 -4.07 -3.80 5.31
CA ARG A 136 -5.22 -4.62 5.71
C ARG A 136 -6.35 -4.56 4.68
N ALA A 137 -6.60 -3.39 4.09
CA ALA A 137 -7.64 -3.23 3.06
C ALA A 137 -7.34 -4.06 1.82
N ALA A 138 -6.10 -3.97 1.31
CA ALA A 138 -5.69 -4.71 0.11
C ALA A 138 -5.62 -6.22 0.38
N ALA A 139 -5.07 -6.64 1.53
CA ALA A 139 -5.02 -8.04 1.93
C ALA A 139 -6.43 -8.64 2.08
N LYS A 140 -7.38 -7.89 2.66
CA LYS A 140 -8.79 -8.32 2.75
C LYS A 140 -9.40 -8.56 1.36
N ASN A 141 -9.10 -7.70 0.39
CA ASN A 141 -9.65 -7.78 -0.96
C ASN A 141 -8.73 -8.50 -1.97
N PHE A 142 -7.96 -9.49 -1.51
CA PHE A 142 -7.00 -10.26 -2.34
C PHE A 142 -7.62 -10.90 -3.59
N LYS A 143 -8.94 -11.04 -3.66
CA LYS A 143 -9.63 -11.54 -4.85
C LYS A 143 -9.37 -10.65 -6.07
N ASP A 144 -9.26 -9.35 -5.85
CA ASP A 144 -9.11 -8.35 -6.90
C ASP A 144 -7.81 -7.53 -6.76
N VAL A 145 -7.21 -7.47 -5.57
CA VAL A 145 -6.07 -6.61 -5.27
C VAL A 145 -4.83 -7.41 -4.88
N VAL A 146 -3.66 -6.99 -5.36
CA VAL A 146 -2.34 -7.47 -4.94
C VAL A 146 -1.79 -6.52 -3.86
N ILE A 147 -1.27 -7.06 -2.75
CA ILE A 147 -0.63 -6.27 -1.69
C ILE A 147 0.86 -6.61 -1.61
N VAL A 148 1.72 -5.61 -1.69
CA VAL A 148 3.15 -5.70 -1.40
C VAL A 148 3.39 -4.92 -0.11
N PRO A 149 3.44 -5.59 1.06
CA PRO A 149 3.47 -4.96 2.39
C PRO A 149 4.88 -4.57 2.85
N SER A 150 5.93 -4.99 2.12
CA SER A 150 7.31 -4.62 2.40
C SER A 150 8.22 -4.80 1.17
N LYS A 151 9.47 -4.37 1.28
CA LYS A 151 10.49 -4.59 0.24
C LYS A 151 10.88 -6.06 0.06
N ALA A 152 10.64 -6.92 1.04
CA ALA A 152 10.95 -8.36 0.95
C ALA A 152 10.16 -9.04 -0.17
N GLU A 153 9.01 -8.46 -0.54
CA GLU A 153 8.10 -8.97 -1.55
C GLU A 153 8.41 -8.49 -2.97
N TYR A 154 9.34 -7.53 -3.15
CA TYR A 154 9.62 -6.94 -4.47
C TYR A 154 10.14 -7.98 -5.46
N ALA A 155 11.04 -8.87 -5.02
CA ALA A 155 11.56 -9.94 -5.86
C ALA A 155 10.44 -10.89 -6.30
N THR A 156 9.55 -11.26 -5.37
CA THR A 156 8.39 -12.12 -5.69
C THR A 156 7.48 -11.47 -6.74
N LEU A 157 7.14 -10.19 -6.59
CA LEU A 157 6.31 -9.49 -7.58
C LEU A 157 7.04 -9.36 -8.92
N MET A 158 8.34 -9.02 -8.90
CA MET A 158 9.15 -8.91 -10.11
C MET A 158 9.16 -10.23 -10.90
N ASP A 159 9.31 -11.37 -10.23
CA ASP A 159 9.29 -12.69 -10.89
C ASP A 159 7.94 -12.99 -11.55
N ILE A 160 6.83 -12.51 -10.97
CA ILE A 160 5.49 -12.63 -11.56
C ILE A 160 5.40 -11.77 -12.81
N LEU A 161 5.82 -10.50 -12.72
CA LEU A 161 5.84 -9.57 -13.84
C LEU A 161 6.72 -10.06 -14.99
N ALA A 162 7.86 -10.68 -14.70
CA ALA A 162 8.74 -11.25 -15.70
C ALA A 162 8.12 -12.46 -16.42
N ARG A 163 7.37 -13.30 -15.70
CA ARG A 163 6.76 -14.51 -16.26
C ARG A 163 5.47 -14.25 -17.02
N ARG A 164 4.65 -13.29 -16.57
CA ARG A 164 3.26 -13.12 -17.05
C ARG A 164 2.87 -11.68 -17.35
N GLY A 165 3.81 -10.74 -17.29
CA GLY A 165 3.49 -9.32 -17.33
C GLY A 165 2.68 -8.89 -16.11
N ALA A 166 1.94 -7.79 -16.23
CA ALA A 166 1.08 -7.28 -15.15
C ALA A 166 -0.18 -8.13 -14.89
N VAL A 167 -0.06 -9.45 -14.83
CA VAL A 167 -1.17 -10.40 -14.58
C VAL A 167 -0.81 -11.32 -13.41
N THR A 168 -1.72 -11.45 -12.44
CA THR A 168 -1.56 -12.29 -11.25
C THR A 168 -2.63 -13.37 -11.17
N GLU A 169 -2.27 -14.50 -10.55
CA GLU A 169 -3.17 -15.58 -10.21
C GLU A 169 -3.75 -15.41 -8.80
N LEU A 170 -4.92 -16.01 -8.57
CA LEU A 170 -5.58 -15.97 -7.26
C LEU A 170 -4.70 -16.54 -6.14
N SER A 171 -3.91 -17.58 -6.42
CA SER A 171 -2.98 -18.20 -5.47
C SER A 171 -1.88 -17.23 -5.04
N GLU A 172 -1.32 -16.46 -5.97
CA GLU A 172 -0.30 -15.45 -5.71
C GLU A 172 -0.88 -14.33 -4.85
N ARG A 173 -2.06 -13.81 -5.20
CA ARG A 173 -2.72 -12.77 -4.40
C ARG A 173 -3.03 -13.23 -2.98
N LYS A 174 -3.42 -14.49 -2.80
CA LYS A 174 -3.59 -15.11 -1.48
C LYS A 174 -2.29 -15.16 -0.68
N GLN A 175 -1.17 -15.52 -1.31
CA GLN A 175 0.14 -15.55 -0.65
C GLN A 175 0.57 -14.15 -0.20
N PHE A 176 0.40 -13.14 -1.06
CA PHE A 176 0.65 -11.75 -0.69
C PHE A 176 -0.21 -11.29 0.49
N ALA A 177 -1.49 -11.65 0.50
CA ALA A 177 -2.40 -11.32 1.60
C ALA A 177 -2.02 -11.98 2.92
N GLU A 178 -1.57 -13.25 2.89
CA GLU A 178 -1.05 -13.94 4.07
C GLU A 178 0.16 -13.21 4.66
N ARG A 179 1.18 -12.91 3.82
CA ARG A 179 2.36 -12.15 4.25
C ARG A 179 2.01 -10.76 4.76
N ALA A 180 1.05 -10.09 4.13
CA ALA A 180 0.56 -8.79 4.57
C ALA A 180 -0.04 -8.82 5.97
N PHE A 181 -0.83 -9.85 6.31
CA PHE A 181 -1.35 -10.00 7.67
C PHE A 181 -0.25 -10.39 8.67
N ALA A 182 0.78 -11.12 8.26
CA ALA A 182 1.96 -11.36 9.09
C ALA A 182 2.69 -10.04 9.42
N VAL A 183 2.92 -9.18 8.41
CA VAL A 183 3.52 -7.84 8.60
C VAL A 183 2.68 -6.99 9.54
N SER A 184 1.36 -6.90 9.35
CA SER A 184 0.50 -6.09 10.23
C SER A 184 0.48 -6.63 11.66
N SER A 185 0.48 -7.95 11.83
CA SER A 185 0.44 -8.57 13.16
C SER A 185 1.74 -8.30 13.92
N ALA A 186 2.90 -8.48 13.26
CA ALA A 186 4.19 -8.18 13.85
C ALA A 186 4.34 -6.70 14.24
N TYR A 187 3.80 -5.79 13.41
CA TYR A 187 3.83 -4.35 13.68
C TYR A 187 3.00 -3.98 14.92
N ASP A 188 1.76 -4.47 15.01
CA ASP A 188 0.88 -4.21 16.16
C ASP A 188 1.43 -4.84 17.45
N THR A 189 2.04 -6.04 17.35
CA THR A 189 2.75 -6.67 18.49
C THR A 189 3.88 -5.77 19.01
N ALA A 190 4.71 -5.22 18.12
CA ALA A 190 5.81 -4.34 18.53
C ALA A 190 5.32 -3.07 19.23
N ILE A 191 4.24 -2.46 18.73
CA ILE A 191 3.62 -1.29 19.37
C ILE A 191 3.07 -1.66 20.74
N HIS A 192 2.37 -2.79 20.85
CA HIS A 192 1.84 -3.28 22.11
C HIS A 192 2.94 -3.51 23.14
N GLU A 193 4.02 -4.20 22.76
CA GLU A 193 5.16 -4.48 23.64
C GLU A 193 5.78 -3.19 24.17
N TRP A 194 6.00 -2.19 23.31
CA TRP A 194 6.54 -0.90 23.72
C TRP A 194 5.64 -0.20 24.75
N PHE A 195 4.33 -0.11 24.50
CA PHE A 195 3.40 0.47 25.49
C PHE A 195 3.31 -0.36 26.78
N ALA A 196 3.36 -1.70 26.67
CA ALA A 196 3.32 -2.58 27.82
C ALA A 196 4.52 -2.34 28.76
N GLU A 197 5.71 -2.10 28.21
CA GLU A 197 6.89 -1.69 29.00
C GLU A 197 6.69 -0.37 29.74
N GLN A 198 6.05 0.62 29.11
CA GLN A 198 5.74 1.91 29.75
C GLN A 198 4.73 1.78 30.91
N THR A 199 3.88 0.74 30.90
CA THR A 199 2.87 0.51 31.94
C THR A 199 3.35 -0.38 33.09
N LYS A 200 4.53 -0.99 32.97
CA LYS A 200 5.15 -1.77 34.06
C LYS A 200 5.81 -0.81 35.05
N ALA A 201 5.00 -0.32 36.00
CA ALA A 201 5.47 0.30 37.23
C ALA A 201 6.08 -0.73 38.18
#